data_AF-A0AA45XLY3-F1
#
_entry.id   AF-A0AA45XLY3-F1
#
_cell.length_a   1.000
_cell.length_b   1.000
_cell.length_c   1.000
_cell.angle_alpha   90.00
_cell.angle_beta   90.00
_cell.angle_gamma   90.00
#
_symmetry.space_group_name_H-M   'P 1'
#
loop_
_entity.id
_entity.type
_entity.pdbx_description
1 polymer ?
#
loop_
_entity_poly.entity_id
_entity_poly.type
_entity_poly.pdbx_seq_one_letter_code
_entity_poly.pdbx_strand_id
1 'polypeptide(L)'
;MSDPITAILDAHDAPRTRNDSLGMLLTLASEDRPQLGALLLQALERRSPSSTFLDTALDLLPDEAVAPVCIDAWRRYRDGERSELLTSVLEFASYQAPQVLQEDWDALLAVAIEDDIQLAPQVWQALPPPVAANWAHRLTEADDDRELERAKALLLAAQPETHAAARGYLADWSDLDAEVWAHWAGLADGPRLRRLHDQQPLHLRFGIRQHRAQVAEEPGWRKRIWRLHPTWNGGQVQHAGHMGGLLDAVCGSCHAPLQRLLQTDTAALEEGAAGSITLGLCLDCCGWEDPPVRFYRHDAEGVPSCHPSQHREVPINPTDSGDLMQADVGLAAMDSPRWQQQDWGQSNHRQNLSRVGGAPSWVQSAHYPACVDCGEQMPFVMQLDSTLPTTNEGMLLWGSGGMMYSFWCGKCRVSGHFWQCT
;
A
#
# COMPACT_ATOMS: atom_id res chain seq x y z
N MET A 1 -4.61 -20.78 -37.69
CA MET A 1 -5.04 -19.61 -36.90
C MET A 1 -3.88 -19.27 -35.98
N SER A 2 -3.42 -18.02 -35.94
CA SER A 2 -2.34 -17.63 -35.02
C SER A 2 -2.81 -17.88 -33.58
N ASP A 3 -1.92 -18.40 -32.75
CA ASP A 3 -2.16 -18.51 -31.31
C ASP A 3 -2.43 -17.10 -30.74
N PRO A 4 -3.52 -16.90 -29.96
CA PRO A 4 -3.90 -15.58 -29.46
C PRO A 4 -2.79 -14.91 -28.65
N ILE A 5 -1.97 -15.66 -27.90
CA ILE A 5 -0.87 -15.11 -27.13
C ILE A 5 0.19 -14.53 -28.07
N THR A 6 0.62 -15.32 -29.06
CA THR A 6 1.59 -14.86 -30.06
C THR A 6 1.12 -13.58 -30.76
N ALA A 7 -0.17 -13.47 -31.12
CA ALA A 7 -0.71 -12.26 -31.73
C ALA A 7 -0.68 -11.03 -30.80
N ILE A 8 -0.95 -11.21 -29.50
CA ILE A 8 -0.84 -10.13 -28.50
C ILE A 8 0.61 -9.66 -28.39
N LEU A 9 1.56 -10.60 -28.28
CA LEU A 9 2.98 -10.28 -28.12
C LEU A 9 3.58 -9.67 -29.39
N ASP A 10 3.18 -10.12 -30.59
CA ASP A 10 3.60 -9.50 -31.85
C ASP A 10 3.14 -8.03 -31.94
N ALA A 11 1.91 -7.74 -31.50
CA ALA A 11 1.41 -6.37 -31.44
C ALA A 11 2.15 -5.53 -30.38
N HIS A 12 2.45 -6.12 -29.22
CA HIS A 12 3.14 -5.49 -28.09
C HIS A 12 4.62 -5.16 -28.39
N ASP A 13 5.34 -6.11 -28.97
CA ASP A 13 6.77 -5.99 -29.28
C ASP A 13 7.00 -4.92 -30.35
N ALA A 14 6.05 -4.74 -31.28
CA ALA A 14 6.11 -3.74 -32.33
C ALA A 14 5.78 -2.31 -31.81
N PRO A 15 6.72 -1.34 -31.87
CA PRO A 15 6.52 -0.01 -31.27
C PRO A 15 5.30 0.76 -31.82
N ARG A 16 4.88 0.50 -33.05
CA ARG A 16 3.75 1.19 -33.70
C ARG A 16 2.38 0.70 -33.24
N THR A 17 2.30 -0.53 -32.74
CA THR A 17 1.04 -1.22 -32.39
C THR A 17 0.99 -1.61 -30.92
N ARG A 18 2.02 -1.27 -30.13
CA ARG A 18 2.11 -1.64 -28.72
C ARG A 18 0.87 -1.24 -27.93
N ASN A 19 0.32 -0.06 -28.19
CA ASN A 19 -0.90 0.44 -27.53
C ASN A 19 -2.15 -0.37 -27.87
N ASP A 20 -2.15 -1.09 -29.00
CA ASP A 20 -3.27 -1.93 -29.41
C ASP A 20 -3.30 -3.27 -28.65
N SER A 21 -2.16 -3.70 -28.09
CA SER A 21 -2.04 -4.98 -27.37
C SER A 21 -2.86 -5.00 -26.07
N LEU A 22 -3.04 -3.84 -25.41
CA LEU A 22 -3.82 -3.75 -24.17
C LEU A 22 -5.27 -4.23 -24.37
N GLY A 23 -5.90 -3.83 -25.47
CA GLY A 23 -7.28 -4.23 -25.77
C GLY A 23 -7.42 -5.75 -25.92
N MET A 24 -6.44 -6.38 -26.58
CA MET A 24 -6.36 -7.82 -26.80
C MET A 24 -6.06 -8.57 -25.49
N LEU A 25 -5.13 -8.06 -24.69
CA LEU A 25 -4.77 -8.59 -23.38
C LEU A 25 -5.97 -8.59 -22.42
N LEU A 26 -6.71 -7.49 -22.35
CA LEU A 26 -7.91 -7.40 -21.53
C LEU A 26 -9.03 -8.32 -22.02
N THR A 27 -9.04 -8.68 -23.30
CA THR A 27 -9.98 -9.68 -23.84
C THR A 27 -9.56 -11.07 -23.39
N LEU A 28 -8.27 -11.42 -23.51
CA LEU A 28 -7.73 -12.66 -22.96
C LEU A 28 -8.03 -12.79 -21.45
N ALA A 29 -7.77 -11.73 -20.67
CA ALA A 29 -8.05 -11.71 -19.22
C ALA A 29 -9.53 -11.87 -18.86
N SER A 30 -10.45 -11.53 -19.79
CA SER A 30 -11.90 -11.66 -19.59
C SER A 30 -12.42 -13.02 -20.03
N GLU A 31 -11.86 -13.60 -21.10
CA GLU A 31 -12.37 -14.82 -21.74
C GLU A 31 -11.64 -16.08 -21.30
N ASP A 32 -10.33 -16.00 -21.06
CA ASP A 32 -9.47 -17.13 -20.70
C ASP A 32 -8.30 -16.66 -19.80
N ARG A 33 -8.65 -16.19 -18.59
CA ARG A 33 -7.70 -15.65 -17.61
C ARG A 33 -6.51 -16.58 -17.28
N PRO A 34 -6.67 -17.92 -17.19
CA PRO A 34 -5.53 -18.84 -16.99
C PRO A 34 -4.40 -18.67 -18.01
N GLN A 35 -4.67 -18.21 -19.23
CA GLN A 35 -3.65 -17.99 -20.27
C GLN A 35 -2.71 -16.81 -20.01
N LEU A 36 -3.02 -15.92 -19.05
CA LEU A 36 -2.13 -14.80 -18.72
C LEU A 36 -0.76 -15.26 -18.22
N GLY A 37 -0.69 -16.41 -17.53
CA GLY A 37 0.58 -17.01 -17.13
C GLY A 37 1.43 -17.43 -18.33
N ALA A 38 0.81 -18.12 -19.29
CA ALA A 38 1.48 -18.51 -20.54
C ALA A 38 1.94 -17.30 -21.35
N LEU A 39 1.14 -16.24 -21.38
CA LEU A 39 1.48 -14.97 -22.02
C LEU A 39 2.74 -14.35 -21.42
N LEU A 40 2.84 -14.28 -20.10
CA LEU A 40 3.99 -13.70 -19.41
C LEU A 40 5.25 -14.57 -19.56
N LEU A 41 5.12 -15.90 -19.49
CA LEU A 41 6.24 -16.81 -19.75
C LEU A 41 6.79 -16.65 -21.17
N GLN A 42 5.90 -16.55 -22.17
CA GLN A 42 6.32 -16.34 -23.56
C GLN A 42 6.90 -14.93 -23.77
N ALA A 43 6.40 -13.91 -23.07
CA ALA A 43 6.96 -12.56 -23.10
C ALA A 43 8.40 -12.53 -22.54
N LEU A 44 8.65 -13.24 -21.43
CA LEU A 44 10.00 -13.41 -20.86
C LEU A 44 10.93 -14.15 -21.83
N GLU A 45 10.46 -15.24 -22.46
CA GLU A 45 11.23 -16.00 -23.44
C GLU A 45 11.61 -15.16 -24.67
N ARG A 46 10.67 -14.33 -25.16
CA ARG A 46 10.88 -13.43 -26.30
C ARG A 46 11.68 -12.18 -25.96
N ARG A 47 11.94 -11.93 -24.67
CA ARG A 47 12.52 -10.67 -24.17
C ARG A 47 11.71 -9.45 -24.61
N SER A 48 10.39 -9.58 -24.51
CA SER A 48 9.46 -8.48 -24.79
C SER A 48 9.81 -7.24 -23.93
N PRO A 49 9.65 -6.02 -24.47
CA PRO A 49 9.90 -4.81 -23.71
C PRO A 49 8.91 -4.69 -22.55
N SER A 50 9.37 -4.14 -21.42
CA SER A 50 8.46 -3.83 -20.30
C SER A 50 7.43 -2.78 -20.72
N SER A 51 6.25 -2.85 -20.12
CA SER A 51 5.21 -1.84 -20.25
C SER A 51 4.16 -1.97 -19.17
N THR A 52 3.43 -0.88 -18.96
CA THR A 52 2.22 -0.85 -18.13
C THR A 52 1.15 -1.87 -18.55
N PHE A 53 1.20 -2.40 -19.77
CA PHE A 53 0.27 -3.44 -20.25
C PHE A 53 0.69 -4.83 -19.76
N LEU A 54 1.98 -5.14 -19.75
CA LEU A 54 2.47 -6.38 -19.15
C LEU A 54 2.37 -6.32 -17.62
N ASP A 55 2.54 -5.14 -17.01
CA ASP A 55 2.24 -4.93 -15.58
C ASP A 55 0.75 -5.17 -15.28
N THR A 56 -0.13 -4.73 -16.19
CA THR A 56 -1.57 -5.06 -16.11
C THR A 56 -1.80 -6.58 -16.19
N ALA A 57 -1.02 -7.31 -16.98
CA ALA A 57 -1.10 -8.77 -17.06
C ALA A 57 -0.70 -9.42 -15.73
N LEU A 58 0.37 -8.93 -15.09
CA LEU A 58 0.84 -9.38 -13.78
C LEU A 58 -0.23 -9.17 -12.70
N ASP A 59 -0.82 -7.97 -12.65
CA ASP A 59 -1.89 -7.63 -11.73
C ASP A 59 -3.14 -8.51 -11.89
N LEU A 60 -3.44 -8.94 -13.13
CA LEU A 60 -4.59 -9.76 -13.46
C LEU A 60 -4.31 -11.27 -13.45
N LEU A 61 -3.09 -11.70 -13.11
CA LEU A 61 -2.75 -13.12 -13.01
C LEU A 61 -3.71 -13.84 -12.05
N PRO A 62 -4.20 -15.03 -12.42
CA PRO A 62 -4.84 -15.91 -11.47
C PRO A 62 -3.79 -16.48 -10.51
N ASP A 63 -4.20 -16.77 -9.27
CA ASP A 63 -3.30 -17.14 -8.17
C ASP A 63 -2.40 -18.35 -8.52
N GLU A 64 -2.95 -19.34 -9.22
CA GLU A 64 -2.23 -20.54 -9.65
C GLU A 64 -1.11 -20.27 -10.67
N ALA A 65 -1.17 -19.16 -11.39
CA ALA A 65 -0.18 -18.79 -12.40
C ALA A 65 0.92 -17.87 -11.86
N VAL A 66 0.75 -17.26 -10.68
CA VAL A 66 1.71 -16.33 -10.08
C VAL A 66 3.06 -17.01 -9.82
N ALA A 67 3.06 -18.11 -9.06
CA ALA A 67 4.31 -18.77 -8.67
C ALA A 67 5.12 -19.29 -9.88
N PRO A 68 4.53 -19.98 -10.89
CA PRO A 68 5.26 -20.40 -12.09
C PRO A 68 5.96 -19.26 -12.83
N VAL A 69 5.30 -18.12 -13.03
CA VAL A 69 5.89 -16.94 -13.70
C VAL A 69 7.06 -16.39 -12.88
N CYS A 70 6.87 -16.22 -11.57
CA CYS A 70 7.89 -15.69 -10.68
C CYS A 70 9.11 -16.63 -10.57
N ILE A 71 8.90 -17.95 -10.53
CA ILE A 71 9.97 -18.95 -10.48
C ILE A 71 10.83 -18.90 -11.74
N ASP A 72 10.20 -18.82 -12.92
CA ASP A 72 10.93 -18.75 -14.19
C ASP A 72 11.76 -17.46 -14.29
N ALA A 73 11.18 -16.33 -13.90
CA ALA A 73 11.88 -15.06 -13.78
C ALA A 73 13.06 -15.14 -12.81
N TRP A 74 12.83 -15.64 -11.58
CA TRP A 74 13.88 -15.74 -10.57
C TRP A 74 15.05 -16.61 -11.03
N ARG A 75 14.76 -17.75 -11.66
CA ARG A 75 15.80 -18.61 -12.27
C ARG A 75 16.62 -17.84 -13.32
N ARG A 76 15.95 -17.19 -14.29
CA ARG A 76 16.62 -16.42 -15.36
C ARG A 76 17.53 -15.33 -14.82
N TYR A 77 17.05 -14.60 -13.81
CA TYR A 77 17.84 -13.54 -13.18
C TYR A 77 19.09 -14.10 -12.50
N ARG A 78 18.97 -15.22 -11.77
CA ARG A 78 20.11 -15.92 -11.16
C ARG A 78 21.09 -16.48 -12.19
N ASP A 79 20.59 -16.86 -13.37
CA ASP A 79 21.41 -17.28 -14.51
C ASP A 79 22.09 -16.09 -15.24
N GLY A 80 21.90 -14.86 -14.76
CA GLY A 80 22.55 -13.65 -15.29
C GLY A 80 21.76 -12.93 -16.37
N GLU A 81 20.51 -13.32 -16.66
CA GLU A 81 19.64 -12.55 -17.54
C GLU A 81 19.25 -11.23 -16.87
N ARG A 82 19.18 -10.16 -17.68
CA ARG A 82 18.77 -8.82 -17.26
C ARG A 82 17.88 -8.22 -18.34
N SER A 83 16.70 -7.75 -17.96
CA SER A 83 15.78 -6.99 -18.81
C SER A 83 14.78 -6.24 -17.93
N GLU A 84 14.21 -5.15 -18.44
CA GLU A 84 13.21 -4.37 -17.68
C GLU A 84 11.99 -5.21 -17.30
N LEU A 85 11.51 -6.09 -18.20
CA LEU A 85 10.38 -6.96 -17.90
C LEU A 85 10.73 -7.95 -16.79
N LEU A 86 11.96 -8.48 -16.79
CA LEU A 86 12.42 -9.38 -15.75
C LEU A 86 12.46 -8.67 -14.39
N THR A 87 12.96 -7.43 -14.35
CA THR A 87 12.91 -6.58 -13.15
C THR A 87 11.48 -6.37 -12.68
N SER A 88 10.54 -5.98 -13.56
CA SER A 88 9.13 -5.80 -13.20
C SER A 88 8.50 -7.08 -12.61
N VAL A 89 8.84 -8.27 -13.13
CA VAL A 89 8.35 -9.54 -12.57
C VAL A 89 8.95 -9.84 -11.20
N LEU A 90 10.22 -9.48 -10.94
CA LEU A 90 10.85 -9.69 -9.63
C LEU A 90 10.32 -8.73 -8.57
N GLU A 91 10.11 -7.47 -8.95
CA GLU A 91 9.42 -6.49 -8.11
C GLU A 91 8.02 -6.98 -7.74
N PHE A 92 7.23 -7.41 -8.75
CA PHE A 92 5.94 -8.04 -8.54
C PHE A 92 6.03 -9.27 -7.63
N ALA A 93 7.02 -10.15 -7.83
CA ALA A 93 7.21 -11.35 -7.03
C ALA A 93 7.45 -11.00 -5.55
N SER A 94 8.20 -9.93 -5.25
CA SER A 94 8.46 -9.50 -3.88
C SER A 94 7.17 -9.11 -3.12
N TYR A 95 6.20 -8.50 -3.82
CA TYR A 95 4.90 -8.13 -3.25
C TYR A 95 3.86 -9.26 -3.28
N GLN A 96 3.84 -10.10 -4.31
CA GLN A 96 2.71 -10.99 -4.58
C GLN A 96 3.05 -12.48 -4.40
N ALA A 97 4.34 -12.84 -4.39
CA ALA A 97 4.81 -14.20 -4.14
C ALA A 97 6.21 -14.23 -3.48
N PRO A 98 6.40 -13.55 -2.34
CA PRO A 98 7.72 -13.40 -1.72
C PRO A 98 8.40 -14.76 -1.47
N GLN A 99 7.63 -15.80 -1.16
CA GLN A 99 8.12 -17.16 -0.94
C GLN A 99 8.95 -17.74 -2.09
N VAL A 100 8.74 -17.27 -3.32
CA VAL A 100 9.52 -17.71 -4.50
C VAL A 100 10.96 -17.20 -4.44
N LEU A 101 11.17 -16.01 -3.85
CA LEU A 101 12.48 -15.38 -3.73
C LEU A 101 13.27 -15.88 -2.50
N GLN A 102 12.56 -16.44 -1.52
CA GLN A 102 13.09 -16.81 -0.19
C GLN A 102 13.86 -18.14 -0.16
N GLU A 103 14.10 -18.77 -1.31
CA GLU A 103 14.90 -20.00 -1.41
C GLU A 103 16.42 -19.74 -1.25
N ASP A 104 16.89 -18.53 -1.57
CA ASP A 104 18.30 -18.13 -1.54
C ASP A 104 18.45 -16.69 -1.04
N TRP A 105 18.65 -16.55 0.28
CA TRP A 105 18.71 -15.25 0.96
C TRP A 105 19.95 -14.42 0.61
N ASP A 106 21.06 -15.06 0.28
CA ASP A 106 22.27 -14.33 -0.13
C ASP A 106 22.12 -13.79 -1.56
N ALA A 107 21.50 -14.57 -2.46
CA ALA A 107 21.13 -14.06 -3.79
C ALA A 107 20.11 -12.92 -3.71
N LEU A 108 19.10 -13.05 -2.85
CA LEU A 108 18.12 -11.97 -2.64
C LEU A 108 18.76 -10.71 -2.04
N LEU A 109 19.71 -10.86 -1.12
CA LEU A 109 20.46 -9.71 -0.60
C LEU A 109 21.35 -9.07 -1.67
N ALA A 110 21.95 -9.86 -2.56
CA ALA A 110 22.71 -9.32 -3.69
C ALA A 110 21.83 -8.47 -4.61
N VAL A 111 20.57 -8.89 -4.85
CA VAL A 111 19.58 -8.08 -5.59
C VAL A 111 19.36 -6.72 -4.92
N ALA A 112 19.17 -6.71 -3.60
CA ALA A 112 18.96 -5.47 -2.85
C ALA A 112 20.19 -4.53 -2.93
N ILE A 113 21.41 -5.10 -2.93
CA ILE A 113 22.66 -4.35 -3.04
C ILE A 113 22.88 -3.76 -4.44
N GLU A 114 22.45 -4.47 -5.48
CA GLU A 114 22.53 -3.96 -6.86
C GLU A 114 21.65 -2.72 -7.09
N ASP A 115 20.66 -2.46 -6.21
CA ASP A 115 19.71 -1.32 -6.22
C ASP A 115 18.89 -1.16 -7.52
N ASP A 116 18.92 -2.16 -8.39
CA ASP A 116 18.16 -2.17 -9.65
C ASP A 116 16.69 -2.61 -9.46
N ILE A 117 16.35 -3.22 -8.31
CA ILE A 117 15.05 -3.86 -8.07
C ILE A 117 14.48 -3.41 -6.71
N GLN A 118 13.30 -2.80 -6.75
CA GLN A 118 12.59 -2.39 -5.53
C GLN A 118 11.89 -3.59 -4.89
N LEU A 119 12.50 -4.17 -3.86
CA LEU A 119 11.96 -5.31 -3.12
C LEU A 119 10.97 -4.87 -2.04
N ALA A 120 9.82 -5.54 -1.98
CA ALA A 120 8.83 -5.32 -0.94
C ALA A 120 9.39 -5.60 0.46
N PRO A 121 9.11 -4.74 1.45
CA PRO A 121 9.51 -4.97 2.84
C PRO A 121 9.17 -6.35 3.42
N GLN A 122 8.00 -6.91 3.07
CA GLN A 122 7.56 -8.21 3.57
C GLN A 122 8.44 -9.39 3.15
N VAL A 123 9.23 -9.28 2.08
CA VAL A 123 10.06 -10.41 1.61
C VAL A 123 11.04 -10.86 2.68
N TRP A 124 11.48 -9.94 3.56
CA TRP A 124 12.43 -10.19 4.63
C TRP A 124 11.80 -10.73 5.91
N GLN A 125 10.48 -10.67 6.06
CA GLN A 125 9.80 -11.10 7.29
C GLN A 125 9.89 -12.61 7.54
N ALA A 126 10.19 -13.40 6.50
CA ALA A 126 10.42 -14.84 6.61
C ALA A 126 11.89 -15.25 6.74
N LEU A 127 12.82 -14.28 6.94
CA LEU A 127 14.24 -14.56 7.09
C LEU A 127 14.49 -15.59 8.21
N PRO A 128 15.14 -16.74 7.95
CA PRO A 128 15.32 -17.76 8.99
C PRO A 128 16.18 -17.24 10.14
N PRO A 129 15.83 -17.51 11.42
CA PRO A 129 16.59 -17.03 12.57
C PRO A 129 18.10 -17.35 12.54
N PRO A 130 18.55 -18.54 12.05
CA PRO A 130 19.99 -18.80 11.93
C PRO A 130 20.70 -17.90 10.93
N VAL A 131 20.05 -17.58 9.81
CA VAL A 131 20.58 -16.65 8.79
C VAL A 131 20.60 -15.24 9.36
N ALA A 132 19.51 -14.81 9.99
CA ALA A 132 19.40 -13.51 10.63
C ALA A 132 20.48 -13.31 11.71
N ALA A 133 20.71 -14.31 12.57
CA ALA A 133 21.74 -14.27 13.60
C ALA A 133 23.16 -14.19 13.03
N ASN A 134 23.46 -14.93 11.95
CA ASN A 134 24.74 -14.84 11.27
C ASN A 134 24.96 -13.45 10.68
N TRP A 135 23.94 -12.90 10.02
CA TRP A 135 23.98 -11.55 9.46
C TRP A 135 24.17 -10.49 10.54
N ALA A 136 23.48 -10.61 11.68
CA ALA A 136 23.62 -9.70 12.81
C ALA A 136 25.03 -9.75 13.40
N HIS A 137 25.63 -10.95 13.50
CA HIS A 137 27.01 -11.08 13.93
C HIS A 137 27.99 -10.35 12.99
N ARG A 138 27.79 -10.46 11.66
CA ARG A 138 28.59 -9.70 10.70
C ARG A 138 28.49 -8.19 10.90
N LEU A 139 27.29 -7.66 11.19
CA LEU A 139 27.11 -6.24 11.48
C LEU A 139 27.90 -5.79 12.72
N THR A 140 28.00 -6.64 13.75
CA THR A 140 28.77 -6.32 14.96
C THR A 140 30.28 -6.29 14.75
N GLU A 141 30.78 -6.94 13.69
CA GLU A 141 32.20 -6.98 13.34
C GLU A 141 32.57 -5.95 12.26
N ALA A 142 31.57 -5.37 11.58
CA ALA A 142 31.77 -4.41 10.51
C ALA A 142 32.20 -3.04 11.05
N ASP A 143 33.16 -2.42 10.36
CA ASP A 143 33.75 -1.11 10.65
C ASP A 143 33.66 -0.14 9.46
N ASP A 144 32.80 -0.45 8.50
CA ASP A 144 32.44 0.39 7.35
C ASP A 144 30.94 0.31 7.06
N ASP A 145 30.46 1.04 6.04
CA ASP A 145 29.05 1.17 5.62
C ASP A 145 28.60 0.08 4.61
N ARG A 146 29.43 -0.92 4.31
CA ARG A 146 29.15 -1.88 3.24
C ARG A 146 28.02 -2.87 3.55
N GLU A 147 27.58 -2.95 4.79
CA GLU A 147 26.54 -3.87 5.24
C GLU A 147 25.18 -3.18 5.45
N LEU A 148 25.00 -1.96 4.91
CA LEU A 148 23.74 -1.21 5.01
C LEU A 148 22.52 -2.01 4.56
N GLU A 149 22.55 -2.66 3.39
CA GLU A 149 21.42 -3.47 2.91
C GLU A 149 21.13 -4.68 3.80
N ARG A 150 22.18 -5.28 4.39
CA ARG A 150 22.00 -6.37 5.34
C ARG A 150 21.33 -5.88 6.62
N ALA A 151 21.71 -4.70 7.11
CA ALA A 151 21.10 -4.08 8.26
C ALA A 151 19.64 -3.69 7.99
N LYS A 152 19.33 -3.14 6.82
CA LYS A 152 17.96 -2.88 6.37
C LYS A 152 17.13 -4.17 6.33
N ALA A 153 17.63 -5.23 5.73
CA ALA A 153 16.96 -6.53 5.67
C ALA A 153 16.68 -7.10 7.07
N LEU A 154 17.65 -7.02 8.00
CA LEU A 154 17.46 -7.46 9.39
C LEU A 154 16.44 -6.61 10.16
N LEU A 155 16.38 -5.31 9.89
CA LEU A 155 15.39 -4.43 10.48
C LEU A 155 13.98 -4.79 10.00
N LEU A 156 13.81 -5.05 8.70
CA LEU A 156 12.55 -5.50 8.10
C LEU A 156 12.11 -6.89 8.56
N ALA A 157 13.07 -7.79 8.81
CA ALA A 157 12.79 -9.09 9.39
C ALA A 157 12.17 -8.97 10.80
N ALA A 158 12.44 -7.86 11.50
CA ALA A 158 11.85 -7.50 12.78
C ALA A 158 11.92 -8.64 13.83
N GLN A 159 13.09 -9.27 13.95
CA GLN A 159 13.34 -10.33 14.93
C GLN A 159 13.95 -9.76 16.22
N PRO A 160 13.42 -10.12 17.41
CA PRO A 160 13.90 -9.57 18.69
C PRO A 160 15.40 -9.71 18.92
N GLU A 161 15.96 -10.84 18.51
CA GLU A 161 17.36 -11.21 18.75
C GLU A 161 18.34 -10.39 17.90
N THR A 162 17.90 -9.87 16.75
CA THR A 162 18.77 -9.17 15.78
C THR A 162 18.47 -7.68 15.66
N HIS A 163 17.30 -7.22 16.14
CA HIS A 163 16.84 -5.84 16.04
C HIS A 163 17.86 -4.81 16.55
N ALA A 164 18.43 -5.06 17.72
CA ALA A 164 19.38 -4.13 18.33
C ALA A 164 20.66 -3.95 17.49
N ALA A 165 21.16 -5.03 16.89
CA ALA A 165 22.35 -4.98 16.04
C ALA A 165 22.07 -4.21 14.74
N ALA A 166 20.95 -4.50 14.07
CA ALA A 166 20.55 -3.79 12.86
C ALA A 166 20.31 -2.29 13.09
N ARG A 167 19.56 -1.95 14.14
CA ARG A 167 19.30 -0.56 14.53
C ARG A 167 20.57 0.19 14.89
N GLY A 168 21.47 -0.44 15.66
CA GLY A 168 22.75 0.16 16.03
C GLY A 168 23.61 0.44 14.80
N TYR A 169 23.76 -0.54 13.91
CA TYR A 169 24.53 -0.38 12.69
C TYR A 169 23.97 0.73 11.79
N LEU A 170 22.65 0.78 11.59
CA LEU A 170 22.03 1.86 10.80
C LEU A 170 22.23 3.24 11.45
N ALA A 171 22.17 3.34 12.77
CA ALA A 171 22.43 4.61 13.46
C ALA A 171 23.89 5.07 13.34
N ASP A 172 24.84 4.14 13.23
CA ASP A 172 26.27 4.46 13.12
C ASP A 172 26.69 4.78 11.68
N TRP A 173 26.07 4.13 10.68
CA TRP A 173 26.54 4.15 9.28
C TRP A 173 25.58 4.78 8.26
N SER A 174 24.34 5.10 8.64
CA SER A 174 23.38 5.77 7.74
C SER A 174 23.34 7.28 7.96
N ASP A 175 23.06 8.02 6.89
CA ASP A 175 22.75 9.46 6.96
C ASP A 175 21.34 9.77 7.50
N LEU A 176 20.51 8.75 7.74
CA LEU A 176 19.14 8.90 8.23
C LEU A 176 19.03 8.51 9.71
N ASP A 177 18.16 9.22 10.43
CA ASP A 177 17.86 8.91 11.83
C ASP A 177 17.28 7.50 12.00
N ALA A 178 17.59 6.86 13.12
CA ALA A 178 17.09 5.52 13.45
C ALA A 178 15.55 5.44 13.44
N GLU A 179 14.87 6.56 13.76
CA GLU A 179 13.40 6.64 13.68
C GLU A 179 12.89 6.49 12.24
N VAL A 180 13.57 7.10 11.25
CA VAL A 180 13.18 6.99 9.84
C VAL A 180 13.26 5.55 9.37
N TRP A 181 14.33 4.84 9.76
CA TRP A 181 14.47 3.41 9.48
C TRP A 181 13.42 2.55 10.19
N ALA A 182 13.11 2.85 11.46
CA ALA A 182 12.06 2.16 12.19
C ALA A 182 10.69 2.34 11.51
N HIS A 183 10.35 3.56 11.11
CA HIS A 183 9.11 3.85 10.37
C HIS A 183 9.08 3.12 9.04
N TRP A 184 10.17 3.14 8.28
CA TRP A 184 10.28 2.38 7.03
C TRP A 184 10.00 0.88 7.24
N ALA A 185 10.46 0.32 8.37
CA ALA A 185 10.18 -1.07 8.74
C ALA A 185 8.80 -1.32 9.36
N GLY A 186 7.96 -0.29 9.50
CA GLY A 186 6.65 -0.39 10.16
C GLY A 186 6.75 -0.66 11.66
N LEU A 187 7.84 -0.21 12.29
CA LEU A 187 8.15 -0.42 13.69
C LEU A 187 8.17 0.91 14.45
N ALA A 188 7.83 0.83 15.74
CA ALA A 188 8.06 1.93 16.65
C ALA A 188 9.56 2.09 16.91
N ASP A 189 10.06 3.33 16.97
CA ASP A 189 11.43 3.55 17.43
C ASP A 189 11.52 3.24 18.92
N GLY A 190 12.54 2.44 19.25
CA GLY A 190 12.82 2.02 20.60
C GLY A 190 13.54 0.68 20.67
N PRO A 191 13.95 0.30 21.89
CA PRO A 191 14.67 -0.94 22.14
C PRO A 191 13.77 -2.19 22.05
N ARG A 192 12.45 -2.01 22.12
CA ARG A 192 11.48 -3.10 22.03
C ARG A 192 10.77 -3.03 20.69
N LEU A 193 10.69 -4.18 20.03
CA LEU A 193 9.90 -4.33 18.82
C LEU A 193 8.41 -4.11 19.12
N ARG A 194 7.82 -3.16 18.41
CA ARG A 194 6.38 -2.93 18.39
C ARG A 194 6.00 -2.56 16.96
N ARG A 195 5.19 -3.39 16.30
CA ARG A 195 4.67 -3.09 14.97
C ARG A 195 3.67 -1.93 15.06
N LEU A 196 3.69 -1.10 14.03
CA LEU A 196 2.79 0.05 13.87
C LEU A 196 1.70 -0.21 12.82
N HIS A 197 1.50 -1.45 12.43
CA HIS A 197 0.41 -1.90 11.59
C HIS A 197 0.23 -3.41 11.77
N ASP A 198 -0.96 -3.91 11.43
CA ASP A 198 -1.20 -5.36 11.33
C ASP A 198 -0.79 -5.90 9.94
N GLN A 199 -1.07 -7.18 9.68
CA GLN A 199 -0.78 -7.85 8.41
C GLN A 199 -2.05 -8.28 7.65
N GLN A 200 -3.22 -7.80 8.06
CA GLN A 200 -4.51 -8.22 7.55
C GLN A 200 -5.27 -7.03 6.94
N PRO A 201 -4.89 -6.59 5.73
CA PRO A 201 -5.64 -5.53 5.07
C PRO A 201 -7.06 -5.99 4.74
N LEU A 202 -8.00 -5.08 4.96
CA LEU A 202 -9.38 -5.16 4.50
C LEU A 202 -9.61 -4.10 3.43
N HIS A 203 -9.80 -4.53 2.17
CA HIS A 203 -10.03 -3.64 1.05
C HIS A 203 -11.43 -3.01 1.13
N LEU A 204 -11.53 -1.73 0.83
CA LEU A 204 -12.82 -1.07 0.72
C LEU A 204 -13.55 -1.56 -0.53
N ARG A 205 -14.70 -2.20 -0.31
CA ARG A 205 -15.67 -2.53 -1.34
C ARG A 205 -16.72 -1.44 -1.42
N PHE A 206 -16.55 -0.56 -2.39
CA PHE A 206 -17.41 0.59 -2.60
C PHE A 206 -18.83 0.19 -3.03
N GLY A 207 -19.83 0.88 -2.49
CA GLY A 207 -21.23 0.69 -2.91
C GLY A 207 -21.46 1.05 -4.38
N ILE A 208 -22.49 0.48 -4.99
CA ILE A 208 -22.72 0.57 -6.45
C ILE A 208 -22.82 2.01 -6.99
N ARG A 209 -23.37 2.95 -6.20
CA ARG A 209 -23.49 4.36 -6.61
C ARG A 209 -22.13 5.04 -6.64
N GLN A 210 -21.35 4.85 -5.57
CA GLN A 210 -20.00 5.39 -5.46
C GLN A 210 -19.12 4.80 -6.55
N HIS A 211 -19.11 3.47 -6.72
CA HIS A 211 -18.33 2.82 -7.76
C HIS A 211 -18.67 3.32 -9.17
N ARG A 212 -19.96 3.54 -9.47
CA ARG A 212 -20.37 4.15 -10.76
C ARG A 212 -19.82 5.55 -10.95
N ALA A 213 -19.80 6.36 -9.89
CA ALA A 213 -19.20 7.69 -9.94
C ALA A 213 -17.68 7.58 -10.15
N GLN A 214 -16.99 6.69 -9.42
CA GLN A 214 -15.54 6.46 -9.53
C GLN A 214 -15.11 6.17 -10.97
N VAL A 215 -15.90 5.38 -11.71
CA VAL A 215 -15.55 5.00 -13.09
C VAL A 215 -16.24 5.85 -14.16
N ALA A 216 -16.97 6.92 -13.81
CA ALA A 216 -17.77 7.67 -14.78
C ALA A 216 -16.89 8.27 -15.89
N GLU A 217 -15.85 8.99 -15.51
CA GLU A 217 -14.93 9.71 -16.40
C GLU A 217 -13.71 8.89 -16.83
N GLU A 218 -13.55 7.67 -16.32
CA GLU A 218 -12.40 6.83 -16.65
C GLU A 218 -12.45 6.30 -18.09
N PRO A 219 -11.29 6.09 -18.75
CA PRO A 219 -11.27 5.49 -20.08
C PRO A 219 -11.71 4.01 -20.01
N GLY A 220 -12.29 3.50 -21.11
CA GLY A 220 -12.89 2.16 -21.14
C GLY A 220 -11.94 1.02 -20.77
N TRP A 221 -10.64 1.15 -21.06
CA TRP A 221 -9.64 0.16 -20.66
C TRP A 221 -9.45 0.11 -19.14
N ARG A 222 -9.46 1.26 -18.44
CA ARG A 222 -9.31 1.30 -16.97
C ARG A 222 -10.55 0.75 -16.27
N LYS A 223 -11.75 1.07 -16.78
CA LYS A 223 -13.00 0.44 -16.30
C LYS A 223 -12.94 -1.09 -16.40
N ARG A 224 -12.36 -1.63 -17.49
CA ARG A 224 -12.16 -3.07 -17.67
C ARG A 224 -11.16 -3.64 -16.66
N ILE A 225 -10.04 -2.97 -16.42
CA ILE A 225 -9.05 -3.39 -15.40
C ILE A 225 -9.73 -3.48 -14.03
N TRP A 226 -10.38 -2.41 -13.58
CA TRP A 226 -11.02 -2.39 -12.26
C TRP A 226 -12.09 -3.46 -12.10
N ARG A 227 -12.85 -3.75 -13.16
CA ARG A 227 -13.83 -4.85 -13.16
C ARG A 227 -13.18 -6.23 -13.02
N LEU A 228 -12.00 -6.43 -13.60
CA LEU A 228 -11.32 -7.72 -13.61
C LEU A 228 -10.43 -7.93 -12.38
N HIS A 229 -9.90 -6.85 -11.82
CA HIS A 229 -8.89 -6.90 -10.77
C HIS A 229 -9.50 -7.28 -9.41
N PRO A 230 -8.93 -8.27 -8.70
CA PRO A 230 -9.58 -8.88 -7.54
C PRO A 230 -9.69 -7.93 -6.35
N THR A 231 -8.77 -6.99 -6.14
CA THR A 231 -8.85 -6.03 -5.01
C THR A 231 -10.04 -5.05 -5.07
N TRP A 232 -10.69 -4.93 -6.24
CA TRP A 232 -11.87 -4.05 -6.40
C TRP A 232 -13.18 -4.77 -6.12
N ASN A 233 -13.26 -6.07 -6.46
CA ASN A 233 -14.55 -6.79 -6.49
C ASN A 233 -14.53 -8.14 -5.75
N GLY A 234 -13.36 -8.66 -5.43
CA GLY A 234 -13.16 -9.94 -4.78
C GLY A 234 -13.30 -9.89 -3.26
N GLY A 235 -12.92 -10.99 -2.61
CA GLY A 235 -12.86 -11.10 -1.16
C GLY A 235 -14.21 -11.21 -0.46
N GLN A 236 -14.12 -11.49 0.83
CA GLN A 236 -15.25 -11.65 1.75
C GLN A 236 -15.36 -10.45 2.67
N VAL A 237 -16.52 -9.78 2.66
CA VAL A 237 -16.78 -8.66 3.57
C VAL A 237 -16.90 -9.17 4.99
N GLN A 238 -16.02 -8.67 5.85
CA GLN A 238 -15.97 -8.97 7.29
C GLN A 238 -16.71 -7.91 8.10
N HIS A 239 -16.64 -6.64 7.65
CA HIS A 239 -17.28 -5.51 8.32
C HIS A 239 -18.05 -4.65 7.33
N ALA A 240 -19.15 -4.06 7.80
CA ALA A 240 -19.86 -3.02 7.08
C ALA A 240 -19.32 -1.64 7.50
N GLY A 241 -19.48 -0.65 6.62
CA GLY A 241 -19.18 0.71 6.97
C GLY A 241 -19.93 1.73 6.12
N HIS A 242 -19.75 2.99 6.49
CA HIS A 242 -20.34 4.13 5.81
C HIS A 242 -19.27 5.20 5.57
N MET A 243 -19.26 5.78 4.38
CA MET A 243 -18.38 6.90 4.00
C MET A 243 -19.20 8.11 3.60
N GLY A 244 -18.57 9.29 3.65
CA GLY A 244 -19.13 10.54 3.18
C GLY A 244 -20.23 11.13 4.06
N GLY A 245 -20.62 12.36 3.74
CA GLY A 245 -21.57 13.15 4.52
C GLY A 245 -20.94 13.89 5.70
N LEU A 246 -21.62 14.98 6.09
CA LEU A 246 -21.20 15.86 7.17
C LEU A 246 -21.49 15.25 8.54
N LEU A 247 -20.62 15.55 9.50
CA LEU A 247 -20.75 15.23 10.92
C LEU A 247 -21.13 16.49 11.71
N ASP A 248 -21.77 16.33 12.86
CA ASP A 248 -22.10 17.46 13.75
C ASP A 248 -20.85 18.10 14.37
N ALA A 249 -19.77 17.34 14.49
CA ALA A 249 -18.49 17.83 14.93
C ALA A 249 -17.85 18.77 13.90
N VAL A 250 -17.14 19.78 14.38
CA VAL A 250 -16.52 20.82 13.54
C VAL A 250 -15.00 20.76 13.56
N CYS A 251 -14.40 21.25 12.48
CA CYS A 251 -12.96 21.45 12.35
C CYS A 251 -12.44 22.47 13.36
N GLY A 252 -11.31 22.17 14.01
CA GLY A 252 -10.65 23.13 14.90
C GLY A 252 -10.15 24.39 14.22
N SER A 253 -9.82 24.32 12.93
CA SER A 253 -9.15 25.38 12.19
C SER A 253 -10.13 26.30 11.47
N CYS A 254 -11.06 25.75 10.66
CA CYS A 254 -12.02 26.54 9.88
C CYS A 254 -13.45 26.54 10.45
N HIS A 255 -13.71 25.73 11.49
CA HIS A 255 -15.04 25.55 12.10
C HIS A 255 -16.12 24.99 11.17
N ALA A 256 -15.78 24.57 9.95
CA ALA A 256 -16.69 23.83 9.08
C ALA A 256 -16.96 22.41 9.64
N PRO A 257 -18.11 21.80 9.32
CA PRO A 257 -18.39 20.41 9.70
C PRO A 257 -17.31 19.45 9.21
N LEU A 258 -16.98 18.45 10.03
CA LEU A 258 -16.14 17.34 9.60
C LEU A 258 -16.89 16.46 8.60
N GLN A 259 -16.15 15.78 7.74
CA GLN A 259 -16.69 14.78 6.84
C GLN A 259 -16.32 13.38 7.32
N ARG A 260 -17.25 12.42 7.15
CA ARG A 260 -17.01 11.01 7.50
C ARG A 260 -16.06 10.37 6.47
N LEU A 261 -14.84 10.06 6.88
CA LEU A 261 -13.95 9.23 6.09
C LEU A 261 -14.44 7.78 6.10
N LEU A 262 -14.69 7.24 7.30
CA LEU A 262 -15.24 5.90 7.48
C LEU A 262 -15.89 5.79 8.85
N GLN A 263 -17.10 5.25 8.90
CA GLN A 263 -17.73 4.74 10.11
C GLN A 263 -17.85 3.22 10.01
N THR A 264 -17.39 2.47 11.01
CA THR A 264 -17.43 1.00 11.03
C THR A 264 -17.35 0.47 12.47
N ASP A 265 -17.21 -0.85 12.62
CA ASP A 265 -16.95 -1.50 13.90
C ASP A 265 -15.51 -1.18 14.37
N THR A 266 -15.31 -0.89 15.65
CA THR A 266 -13.96 -0.63 16.19
C THR A 266 -13.03 -1.85 16.02
N ALA A 267 -13.60 -3.06 15.97
CA ALA A 267 -12.89 -4.31 15.70
C ALA A 267 -12.14 -4.32 14.36
N ALA A 268 -12.57 -3.51 13.38
CA ALA A 268 -11.89 -3.41 12.10
C ALA A 268 -10.55 -2.64 12.19
N LEU A 269 -10.36 -1.83 13.25
CA LEU A 269 -9.15 -1.03 13.48
C LEU A 269 -8.27 -1.62 14.58
N GLU A 270 -8.87 -2.31 15.55
CA GLU A 270 -8.20 -2.88 16.71
C GLU A 270 -8.86 -4.22 17.08
N GLU A 271 -8.12 -5.32 16.93
CA GLU A 271 -8.64 -6.67 17.17
C GLU A 271 -9.20 -6.81 18.59
N GLY A 272 -10.43 -7.33 18.70
CA GLY A 272 -11.11 -7.54 19.98
C GLY A 272 -11.75 -6.28 20.59
N ALA A 273 -11.58 -5.10 19.98
CA ALA A 273 -12.30 -3.89 20.38
C ALA A 273 -13.80 -4.02 20.05
N ALA A 274 -14.64 -3.45 20.90
CA ALA A 274 -16.09 -3.47 20.74
C ALA A 274 -16.65 -2.05 20.52
N GLY A 275 -17.78 -1.97 19.82
CA GLY A 275 -18.45 -0.72 19.51
C GLY A 275 -18.23 -0.27 18.08
N SER A 276 -18.58 1.00 17.82
CA SER A 276 -18.40 1.64 16.52
C SER A 276 -17.39 2.77 16.65
N ILE A 277 -16.73 3.09 15.55
CA ILE A 277 -15.85 4.24 15.44
C ILE A 277 -16.16 5.00 14.16
N THR A 278 -16.11 6.33 14.23
CA THR A 278 -16.19 7.22 13.07
C THR A 278 -14.88 7.96 12.93
N LEU A 279 -14.10 7.67 11.88
CA LEU A 279 -12.98 8.50 11.47
C LEU A 279 -13.52 9.69 10.67
N GLY A 280 -13.27 10.90 11.17
CA GLY A 280 -13.74 12.15 10.59
C GLY A 280 -12.59 13.08 10.26
N LEU A 281 -12.73 13.86 9.19
CA LEU A 281 -11.70 14.80 8.73
C LEU A 281 -12.32 16.05 8.11
N CYS A 282 -11.70 17.20 8.30
CA CYS A 282 -11.96 18.37 7.47
C CYS A 282 -11.09 18.31 6.22
N LEU A 283 -11.69 18.10 5.05
CA LEU A 283 -10.97 17.96 3.78
C LEU A 283 -10.22 19.24 3.40
N ASP A 284 -10.83 20.39 3.68
CA ASP A 284 -10.28 21.70 3.32
C ASP A 284 -9.04 22.08 4.14
N CYS A 285 -8.95 21.57 5.36
CA CYS A 285 -7.86 21.91 6.29
C CYS A 285 -6.77 20.84 6.38
N CYS A 286 -6.97 19.64 5.83
CA CYS A 286 -6.00 18.56 6.01
C CYS A 286 -4.76 18.74 5.12
N GLY A 287 -3.57 18.53 5.69
CA GLY A 287 -2.27 18.51 4.99
C GLY A 287 -1.73 19.86 4.48
N TRP A 288 -2.46 20.96 4.72
CA TRP A 288 -2.01 22.32 4.37
C TRP A 288 -1.37 23.09 5.53
N GLU A 289 -1.29 22.49 6.72
CA GLU A 289 -0.82 23.13 7.95
C GLU A 289 0.45 22.50 8.52
N ASP A 290 1.10 23.24 9.41
CA ASP A 290 2.22 22.77 10.24
C ASP A 290 1.77 22.66 11.71
N PRO A 291 1.85 21.47 12.36
CA PRO A 291 2.27 20.19 11.80
C PRO A 291 1.23 19.57 10.85
N PRO A 292 1.65 18.73 9.88
CA PRO A 292 0.79 18.24 8.78
C PRO A 292 -0.31 17.27 9.23
N VAL A 293 -0.24 16.79 10.48
CA VAL A 293 -1.17 15.79 11.02
C VAL A 293 -2.34 16.45 11.74
N ARG A 294 -3.56 16.04 11.39
CA ARG A 294 -4.79 16.42 12.08
C ARG A 294 -5.19 15.37 13.10
N PHE A 295 -5.38 15.80 14.32
CA PHE A 295 -5.77 14.95 15.44
C PHE A 295 -7.22 15.21 15.82
N TYR A 296 -7.94 14.13 16.13
CA TYR A 296 -9.30 14.17 16.64
C TYR A 296 -9.42 13.29 17.87
N ARG A 297 -10.17 13.76 18.87
CA ARG A 297 -10.49 12.99 20.08
C ARG A 297 -11.85 12.35 19.90
N HIS A 298 -11.97 11.08 20.28
CA HIS A 298 -13.22 10.34 20.17
C HIS A 298 -13.87 10.16 21.54
N ASP A 299 -15.17 10.43 21.61
CA ASP A 299 -15.99 10.14 22.79
C ASP A 299 -16.21 8.63 22.98
N ALA A 300 -17.00 8.23 23.98
CA ALA A 300 -17.25 6.84 24.34
C ALA A 300 -17.91 6.03 23.21
N GLU A 301 -18.70 6.71 22.38
CA GLU A 301 -19.45 6.21 21.24
C GLU A 301 -18.61 6.16 19.94
N GLY A 302 -17.37 6.66 19.99
CA GLY A 302 -16.43 6.62 18.86
C GLY A 302 -16.60 7.79 17.88
N VAL A 303 -17.33 8.84 18.26
CA VAL A 303 -17.58 10.03 17.44
C VAL A 303 -16.42 11.03 17.61
N PRO A 304 -15.85 11.54 16.51
CA PRO A 304 -14.69 12.42 16.56
C PRO A 304 -15.10 13.85 16.91
N SER A 305 -14.21 14.54 17.61
CA SER A 305 -14.26 15.97 17.87
C SER A 305 -12.87 16.55 17.66
N CYS A 306 -12.78 17.85 17.30
CA CYS A 306 -11.50 18.53 17.16
C CYS A 306 -10.64 18.34 18.42
N HIS A 307 -9.38 17.96 18.23
CA HIS A 307 -8.45 17.91 19.35
C HIS A 307 -8.18 19.33 19.91
N PRO A 308 -8.27 19.56 21.23
CA PRO A 308 -8.12 20.90 21.81
C PRO A 308 -6.81 21.61 21.47
N SER A 309 -5.73 20.86 21.25
CA SER A 309 -4.43 21.43 20.86
C SER A 309 -4.39 22.01 19.44
N GLN A 310 -5.40 21.74 18.62
CA GLN A 310 -5.50 22.21 17.23
C GLN A 310 -6.73 23.10 17.00
N HIS A 311 -7.37 23.55 18.07
CA HIS A 311 -8.46 24.51 18.00
C HIS A 311 -7.92 25.93 17.82
N ARG A 312 -8.45 26.65 16.83
CA ARG A 312 -8.21 28.08 16.63
C ARG A 312 -9.44 28.86 17.06
N GLU A 313 -9.26 29.89 17.89
CA GLU A 313 -10.36 30.77 18.29
C GLU A 313 -10.96 31.51 17.08
N VAL A 314 -10.11 31.92 16.14
CA VAL A 314 -10.51 32.59 14.90
C VAL A 314 -10.41 31.58 13.75
N PRO A 315 -11.52 31.30 13.03
CA PRO A 315 -11.50 30.35 11.94
C PRO A 315 -10.66 30.86 10.77
N ILE A 316 -9.94 29.94 10.12
CA ILE A 316 -9.34 30.18 8.81
C ILE A 316 -10.36 29.96 7.69
N ASN A 317 -10.08 30.54 6.52
CA ASN A 317 -10.88 30.36 5.31
C ASN A 317 -10.08 29.52 4.29
N PRO A 318 -10.18 28.19 4.34
CA PRO A 318 -9.50 27.31 3.38
C PRO A 318 -10.23 27.29 2.03
N THR A 319 -9.62 26.64 1.05
CA THR A 319 -10.26 26.29 -0.23
C THR A 319 -11.30 25.21 -0.03
N ASP A 320 -12.39 25.26 -0.81
CA ASP A 320 -13.45 24.25 -0.80
C ASP A 320 -13.03 23.01 -1.61
N SER A 321 -12.93 21.87 -0.94
CA SER A 321 -12.58 20.57 -1.51
C SER A 321 -13.81 19.76 -1.94
N GLY A 322 -15.01 20.28 -1.70
CA GLY A 322 -16.28 19.59 -1.88
C GLY A 322 -16.57 18.55 -0.79
N ASP A 323 -17.80 18.01 -0.84
CA ASP A 323 -18.24 16.97 0.09
C ASP A 323 -18.04 15.58 -0.50
N LEU A 324 -17.53 14.65 0.31
CA LEU A 324 -17.46 13.23 -0.02
C LEU A 324 -18.85 12.65 -0.25
N MET A 325 -19.01 11.96 -1.37
CA MET A 325 -20.23 11.25 -1.69
C MET A 325 -20.55 10.20 -0.62
N GLN A 326 -21.78 10.24 -0.11
CA GLN A 326 -22.26 9.25 0.85
C GLN A 326 -22.39 7.87 0.23
N ALA A 327 -21.90 6.85 0.93
CA ALA A 327 -21.97 5.47 0.48
C ALA A 327 -21.90 4.47 1.62
N ASP A 328 -22.65 3.37 1.47
CA ASP A 328 -22.38 2.13 2.18
C ASP A 328 -21.17 1.45 1.53
N VAL A 329 -20.25 0.97 2.36
CA VAL A 329 -19.06 0.24 1.94
C VAL A 329 -18.93 -1.06 2.74
N GLY A 330 -18.22 -2.02 2.18
CA GLY A 330 -17.77 -3.20 2.91
C GLY A 330 -16.26 -3.18 3.11
N LEU A 331 -15.78 -3.77 4.20
CA LEU A 331 -14.35 -4.02 4.42
C LEU A 331 -14.09 -5.51 4.14
N ALA A 332 -13.41 -5.79 3.02
CA ALA A 332 -13.27 -7.12 2.46
C ALA A 332 -11.88 -7.71 2.70
N ALA A 333 -11.83 -8.87 3.35
CA ALA A 333 -10.62 -9.69 3.40
C ALA A 333 -10.45 -10.41 2.05
N MET A 334 -9.26 -10.34 1.47
CA MET A 334 -8.95 -11.06 0.24
C MET A 334 -8.72 -12.55 0.52
N ASP A 335 -9.13 -13.40 -0.43
CA ASP A 335 -8.99 -14.86 -0.31
C ASP A 335 -7.52 -15.34 -0.40
N SER A 336 -6.62 -14.46 -0.83
CA SER A 336 -5.23 -14.78 -1.17
C SER A 336 -4.26 -13.88 -0.43
N PRO A 337 -3.18 -14.44 0.16
CA PRO A 337 -2.19 -13.66 0.90
C PRO A 337 -1.36 -12.71 0.01
N ARG A 338 -1.42 -12.86 -1.32
CA ARG A 338 -0.70 -11.98 -2.25
C ARG A 338 -1.09 -10.49 -2.07
N TRP A 339 -2.32 -10.22 -1.63
CA TRP A 339 -2.83 -8.87 -1.44
C TRP A 339 -2.57 -8.29 -0.04
N GLN A 340 -1.68 -8.91 0.76
CA GLN A 340 -1.30 -8.40 2.09
C GLN A 340 -0.51 -7.08 2.01
N GLN A 341 0.30 -6.93 0.97
CA GLN A 341 1.04 -5.70 0.71
C GLN A 341 0.92 -5.30 -0.77
N GLN A 342 0.80 -4.00 -1.01
CA GLN A 342 0.73 -3.41 -2.34
C GLN A 342 1.57 -2.14 -2.33
N ASP A 343 2.19 -1.83 -3.47
CA ASP A 343 2.94 -0.60 -3.67
C ASP A 343 2.09 0.46 -4.37
N TRP A 344 2.29 1.73 -4.01
CA TRP A 344 1.57 2.84 -4.63
C TRP A 344 2.00 3.06 -6.09
N GLY A 345 3.31 3.09 -6.33
CA GLY A 345 3.90 3.33 -7.65
C GLY A 345 3.61 2.19 -8.63
N GLN A 346 3.81 0.93 -8.21
CA GLN A 346 3.54 -0.23 -9.05
C GLN A 346 2.05 -0.37 -9.37
N SER A 347 1.17 -0.10 -8.40
CA SER A 347 -0.29 -0.17 -8.64
C SER A 347 -0.70 0.77 -9.78
N ASN A 348 -0.18 2.00 -9.80
CA ASN A 348 -0.45 2.99 -10.85
C ASN A 348 -1.96 3.08 -11.19
N HIS A 349 -2.79 3.16 -10.15
CA HIS A 349 -4.26 3.20 -10.19
C HIS A 349 -4.96 1.97 -10.78
N ARG A 350 -4.26 0.85 -11.01
CA ARG A 350 -4.86 -0.41 -11.48
C ARG A 350 -5.44 -1.21 -10.31
N GLN A 351 -4.76 -1.19 -9.17
CA GLN A 351 -5.18 -1.89 -7.97
C GLN A 351 -5.98 -0.96 -7.04
N ASN A 352 -6.80 -1.55 -6.17
CA ASN A 352 -7.52 -0.80 -5.15
C ASN A 352 -6.60 -0.62 -3.95
N LEU A 353 -6.19 0.63 -3.67
CA LEU A 353 -5.36 0.97 -2.52
C LEU A 353 -6.17 1.54 -1.35
N SER A 354 -7.50 1.63 -1.43
CA SER A 354 -8.30 2.05 -0.28
C SER A 354 -8.54 0.85 0.64
N ARG A 355 -7.98 0.88 1.85
CA ARG A 355 -8.02 -0.25 2.80
C ARG A 355 -7.94 0.16 4.26
N VAL A 356 -8.46 -0.69 5.13
CA VAL A 356 -8.31 -0.66 6.59
C VAL A 356 -7.32 -1.74 7.00
N GLY A 357 -6.40 -1.45 7.90
CA GLY A 357 -5.32 -2.37 8.31
C GLY A 357 -4.28 -2.64 7.22
N GLY A 358 -3.39 -3.57 7.52
CA GLY A 358 -2.25 -3.97 6.69
C GLY A 358 -1.08 -2.98 6.70
N ALA A 359 0.03 -3.38 6.08
CA ALA A 359 1.20 -2.52 5.89
C ALA A 359 0.91 -1.41 4.88
N PRO A 360 1.12 -0.11 5.19
CA PRO A 360 0.74 1.00 4.29
C PRO A 360 1.44 0.98 2.93
N SER A 361 0.78 1.54 1.91
CA SER A 361 1.41 1.88 0.62
C SER A 361 1.86 3.33 0.69
N TRP A 362 3.12 3.58 1.00
CA TRP A 362 3.62 4.95 1.11
C TRP A 362 3.82 5.59 -0.26
N VAL A 363 3.37 6.84 -0.43
CA VAL A 363 3.65 7.64 -1.64
C VAL A 363 5.05 8.24 -1.55
N GLN A 364 5.44 8.65 -0.34
CA GLN A 364 6.76 9.19 -0.02
C GLN A 364 7.41 8.30 1.05
N SER A 365 8.13 8.87 2.00
CA SER A 365 8.71 8.13 3.12
C SER A 365 7.62 7.71 4.13
N ALA A 366 7.83 6.56 4.77
CA ALA A 366 6.99 6.11 5.86
C ALA A 366 6.98 7.12 7.02
N HIS A 367 5.80 7.43 7.54
CA HIS A 367 5.66 8.33 8.69
C HIS A 367 4.54 7.88 9.61
N TYR A 368 4.89 7.59 10.86
CA TYR A 368 3.94 7.22 11.91
C TYR A 368 3.92 8.31 13.00
N PRO A 369 2.86 9.12 13.08
CA PRO A 369 2.83 10.23 14.02
C PRO A 369 2.76 9.74 15.46
N ALA A 370 3.38 10.50 16.37
CA ALA A 370 3.17 10.35 17.80
C ALA A 370 1.75 10.81 18.17
N CYS A 371 1.10 10.08 19.07
CA CYS A 371 -0.17 10.51 19.64
C CYS A 371 0.04 11.82 20.41
N VAL A 372 -0.77 12.83 20.10
CA VAL A 372 -0.69 14.15 20.74
C VAL A 372 -0.91 14.13 22.26
N ASP A 373 -1.58 13.10 22.79
CA ASP A 373 -1.88 12.96 24.22
C ASP A 373 -0.80 12.20 24.99
N CYS A 374 -0.29 11.07 24.47
CA CYS A 374 0.66 10.20 25.20
C CYS A 374 2.08 10.19 24.64
N GLY A 375 2.32 10.75 23.45
CA GLY A 375 3.62 10.75 22.78
C GLY A 375 4.04 9.41 22.16
N GLU A 376 3.25 8.34 22.30
CA GLU A 376 3.56 7.05 21.68
C GLU A 376 3.22 7.07 20.19
N GLN A 377 4.09 6.51 19.33
CA GLN A 377 3.82 6.38 17.89
C GLN A 377 2.55 5.56 17.65
N MET A 378 1.64 6.11 16.85
CA MET A 378 0.32 5.58 16.59
C MET A 378 0.37 4.48 15.52
N PRO A 379 -0.27 3.33 15.74
CA PRO A 379 -0.52 2.36 14.68
C PRO A 379 -1.34 2.97 13.54
N PHE A 380 -0.92 2.65 12.32
CA PHE A 380 -1.70 2.85 11.10
C PHE A 380 -2.95 1.97 11.13
N VAL A 381 -4.07 2.51 10.68
CA VAL A 381 -5.34 1.78 10.62
C VAL A 381 -6.08 1.90 9.29
N MET A 382 -5.81 2.91 8.47
CA MET A 382 -6.52 3.05 7.20
C MET A 382 -5.76 3.94 6.23
N GLN A 383 -5.84 3.60 4.94
CA GLN A 383 -5.45 4.46 3.84
C GLN A 383 -6.59 4.62 2.82
N LEU A 384 -6.65 5.79 2.18
CA LEU A 384 -7.63 6.09 1.13
C LEU A 384 -6.90 6.67 -0.08
N ASP A 385 -7.17 6.11 -1.25
CA ASP A 385 -6.65 6.55 -2.54
C ASP A 385 -7.44 7.76 -3.07
N SER A 386 -6.87 8.50 -4.01
CA SER A 386 -7.48 9.65 -4.72
C SER A 386 -8.53 9.22 -5.76
N THR A 387 -9.39 8.26 -5.38
CA THR A 387 -10.47 7.72 -6.20
C THR A 387 -11.84 7.90 -5.54
N LEU A 388 -11.96 8.81 -4.56
CA LEU A 388 -13.20 9.03 -3.83
C LEU A 388 -14.06 10.10 -4.52
N PRO A 389 -15.29 9.81 -4.93
CA PRO A 389 -16.12 10.80 -5.62
C PRO A 389 -16.70 11.83 -4.65
N THR A 390 -16.91 13.06 -5.13
CA THR A 390 -17.53 14.16 -4.39
C THR A 390 -18.98 14.41 -4.84
N THR A 391 -19.74 15.21 -4.09
CA THR A 391 -21.13 15.58 -4.43
C THR A 391 -21.22 16.61 -5.56
N ASN A 392 -20.20 17.45 -5.73
CA ASN A 392 -20.19 18.58 -6.66
C ASN A 392 -19.56 18.22 -8.03
N GLU A 393 -19.57 16.93 -8.38
CA GLU A 393 -18.92 16.33 -9.55
C GLU A 393 -17.38 16.30 -9.44
N GLY A 394 -16.78 15.15 -9.79
CA GLY A 394 -15.33 14.92 -9.73
C GLY A 394 -14.86 13.92 -8.65
N MET A 395 -13.55 13.81 -8.51
CA MET A 395 -12.87 13.00 -7.49
C MET A 395 -12.16 13.91 -6.50
N LEU A 396 -12.19 13.53 -5.23
CA LEU A 396 -11.28 14.04 -4.23
C LEU A 396 -9.86 13.58 -4.58
N LEU A 397 -8.96 14.54 -4.71
CA LEU A 397 -7.53 14.31 -4.86
C LEU A 397 -6.81 14.67 -3.56
N TRP A 398 -5.96 13.78 -3.09
CA TRP A 398 -5.00 14.08 -2.04
C TRP A 398 -3.79 14.77 -2.66
N GLY A 399 -3.77 16.10 -2.63
CA GLY A 399 -2.78 16.90 -3.35
C GLY A 399 -2.87 16.66 -4.86
N SER A 400 -1.78 16.18 -5.47
CA SER A 400 -1.67 15.86 -6.90
C SER A 400 -2.14 14.45 -7.29
N GLY A 401 -2.86 13.74 -6.40
CA GLY A 401 -3.36 12.38 -6.65
C GLY A 401 -2.67 11.30 -5.80
N GLY A 402 -2.22 11.67 -4.60
CA GLY A 402 -1.59 10.73 -3.66
C GLY A 402 -2.60 10.02 -2.77
N MET A 403 -2.24 9.83 -1.50
CA MET A 403 -3.02 9.02 -0.54
C MET A 403 -3.16 9.69 0.82
N MET A 404 -4.30 9.46 1.46
CA MET A 404 -4.55 9.76 2.87
C MET A 404 -4.21 8.57 3.75
N TYR A 405 -3.63 8.82 4.92
CA TYR A 405 -3.32 7.85 5.96
C TYR A 405 -4.00 8.24 7.27
N SER A 406 -4.53 7.24 7.97
CA SER A 406 -5.17 7.40 9.27
C SER A 406 -4.52 6.46 10.30
N PHE A 407 -4.38 6.98 11.50
CA PHE A 407 -3.72 6.30 12.63
C PHE A 407 -4.65 6.35 13.84
N TRP A 408 -4.51 5.38 14.75
CA TRP A 408 -5.37 5.25 15.92
C TRP A 408 -4.57 4.95 17.19
N CYS A 409 -4.82 5.73 18.24
CA CYS A 409 -4.34 5.43 19.59
C CYS A 409 -5.51 4.96 20.44
N GLY A 410 -5.69 3.64 20.59
CA GLY A 410 -6.77 3.07 21.40
C GLY A 410 -6.75 3.50 22.87
N LYS A 411 -5.55 3.68 23.45
CA LYS A 411 -5.35 4.15 24.84
C LYS A 411 -5.92 5.55 25.07
N CYS A 412 -5.69 6.47 24.14
CA CYS A 412 -6.12 7.88 24.26
C CYS A 412 -7.42 8.19 23.52
N ARG A 413 -7.91 7.24 22.70
CA ARG A 413 -9.03 7.42 21.77
C ARG A 413 -8.83 8.60 20.82
N VAL A 414 -7.64 8.68 20.25
CA VAL A 414 -7.24 9.76 19.34
C VAL A 414 -6.96 9.18 17.96
N SER A 415 -7.54 9.77 16.93
CA SER A 415 -7.13 9.53 15.55
C SER A 415 -6.16 10.60 15.06
N GLY A 416 -5.27 10.23 14.14
CA GLY A 416 -4.37 11.14 13.44
C GLY A 416 -4.51 10.94 11.94
N HIS A 417 -4.48 12.01 11.15
CA HIS A 417 -4.65 11.96 9.69
C HIS A 417 -3.68 12.88 8.97
N PHE A 418 -3.09 12.42 7.89
CA PHE A 418 -2.35 13.24 6.94
C PHE A 418 -2.34 12.57 5.56
N TRP A 419 -2.00 13.33 4.53
CA TRP A 419 -1.82 12.78 3.18
C TRP A 419 -0.41 13.04 2.65
N GLN A 420 -0.01 12.23 1.67
CA GLN A 420 1.20 12.41 0.87
C GLN A 420 0.82 12.46 -0.60
N CYS A 421 1.57 13.22 -1.41
CA CYS A 421 1.43 13.24 -2.87
C CYS A 421 2.81 13.41 -3.52
N THR A 422 2.87 13.26 -4.85
CA THR A 422 4.09 13.51 -5.64
C THR A 422 4.29 14.98 -5.97
#